data_AF-A0A136PMY3-F1
#
_entry.id   AF-A0A136PMY3-F1
#
_cell.length_a   1.000
_cell.length_b   1.000
_cell.length_c   1.000
_cell.angle_alpha   90.00
_cell.angle_beta   90.00
_cell.angle_gamma   90.00
#
_symmetry.space_group_name_H-M   'P 1'
#
loop_
_entity.id
_entity.type
_entity.pdbx_description
1 polymer ?
#
loop_
_entity_poly.entity_id
_entity_poly.type
_entity_poly.pdbx_seq_one_letter_code
_entity_poly.pdbx_strand_id
1 'polypeptide(L)'
;MIKTLRPRSYDEAIDIGHYFCEGFAVVLDLTGLAPDDALSFVDFASGLVIGREGAMERVTPGVFVLHPHPGRAPTGTARPAITSA
;
A
#
# COMPACT_ATOMS: atom_id res chain seq x y z
N MET A 1 6.42 1.15 -12.62
CA MET A 1 5.93 2.54 -12.50
C MET A 1 5.88 2.92 -11.03
N ILE A 2 6.11 4.19 -10.69
CA ILE A 2 6.11 4.68 -9.30
C ILE A 2 5.04 5.76 -9.11
N LYS A 3 4.39 5.77 -7.96
CA LYS A 3 3.38 6.77 -7.55
C LYS A 3 3.85 7.45 -6.28
N THR A 4 3.69 8.76 -6.21
CA THR A 4 4.02 9.54 -4.99
C THR A 4 2.73 10.07 -4.41
N LEU A 5 2.49 9.76 -3.14
CA LEU A 5 1.30 10.13 -2.40
C LEU A 5 1.70 10.92 -1.16
N ARG A 6 0.99 12.01 -0.89
CA ARG A 6 1.19 12.85 0.28
C ARG A 6 -0.17 13.04 0.97
N PRO A 7 -0.64 12.03 1.70
CA PRO A 7 -1.99 12.02 2.25
C PRO A 7 -2.15 13.10 3.32
N ARG A 8 -3.37 13.62 3.42
CA ARG A 8 -3.78 14.63 4.41
C ARG A 8 -4.93 14.15 5.29
N SER A 9 -5.68 13.13 4.85
CA SER A 9 -6.65 12.42 5.67
C SER A 9 -6.52 10.92 5.49
N TYR A 10 -6.92 10.15 6.51
CA TYR A 10 -6.79 8.70 6.51
C TYR A 10 -7.59 8.00 5.40
N ASP A 11 -8.64 8.64 4.87
CA ASP A 11 -9.42 8.13 3.72
C ASP A 11 -8.54 7.88 2.47
N GLU A 12 -7.44 8.63 2.32
CA GLU A 12 -6.49 8.47 1.22
C GLU A 12 -5.64 7.19 1.32
N ALA A 13 -5.74 6.44 2.43
CA ALA A 13 -5.14 5.11 2.54
C ALA A 13 -5.67 4.14 1.48
N ILE A 14 -6.90 4.35 1.00
CA ILE A 14 -7.49 3.57 -0.10
C ILE A 14 -6.63 3.67 -1.36
N ASP A 15 -6.16 4.87 -1.72
CA ASP A 15 -5.35 5.09 -2.92
C ASP A 15 -3.97 4.42 -2.79
N ILE A 16 -3.36 4.48 -1.60
CA ILE A 16 -2.11 3.78 -1.30
C ILE A 16 -2.28 2.28 -1.57
N GLY A 17 -3.34 1.68 -1.01
CA GLY A 17 -3.66 0.27 -1.20
C GLY A 17 -3.92 -0.08 -2.66
N HIS A 18 -4.71 0.74 -3.35
CA HIS A 18 -5.06 0.56 -4.76
C HIS A 18 -3.82 0.51 -5.66
N TYR A 19 -2.99 1.56 -5.65
CA TYR A 19 -1.81 1.62 -6.50
C TYR A 19 -0.81 0.50 -6.19
N PHE A 20 -0.60 0.21 -4.91
CA PHE A 20 0.28 -0.90 -4.53
C PHE A 20 -0.25 -2.24 -5.03
N CYS A 21 -1.56 -2.50 -4.92
CA CYS A 21 -2.18 -3.75 -5.40
C CYS A 21 -2.18 -3.87 -6.93
N GLU A 22 -2.15 -2.76 -7.65
CA GLU A 22 -1.95 -2.72 -9.11
C GLU A 22 -0.48 -2.93 -9.53
N GLY A 23 0.45 -3.03 -8.57
CA GLY A 23 1.87 -3.27 -8.83
C GLY A 23 2.70 -2.00 -9.03
N PHE A 24 2.18 -0.83 -8.63
CA PHE A 24 2.98 0.39 -8.58
C PHE A 24 3.81 0.43 -7.30
N ALA A 25 5.08 0.83 -7.40
CA ALA A 25 5.83 1.26 -6.23
C ALA A 25 5.20 2.56 -5.71
N VAL A 26 5.12 2.73 -4.39
CA VAL A 26 4.48 3.89 -3.76
C VAL A 26 5.48 4.62 -2.88
N VAL A 27 5.76 5.88 -3.19
CA VAL A 27 6.41 6.82 -2.28
C VAL A 27 5.33 7.44 -1.42
N LEU A 28 5.41 7.23 -0.10
CA LEU A 28 4.48 7.74 0.89
C LEU A 28 5.15 8.84 1.70
N ASP A 29 4.76 10.08 1.45
CA ASP A 29 5.24 11.26 2.17
C ASP A 29 4.25 11.66 3.27
N LEU A 30 4.64 11.40 4.51
CA LEU A 30 3.90 11.73 5.74
C LEU A 30 4.46 12.99 6.41
N THR A 31 5.34 13.74 5.73
CA THR A 31 5.99 14.92 6.29
C THR A 31 4.96 15.99 6.63
N GLY A 32 4.92 16.36 7.90
CA GLY A 32 4.04 17.40 8.45
C GLY A 32 2.71 16.89 9.00
N LEU A 33 2.47 15.57 8.99
CA LEU A 33 1.36 14.96 9.73
C LEU A 33 1.66 14.92 11.24
N ALA A 34 0.60 14.86 12.05
CA ALA A 34 0.74 14.57 13.46
C ALA A 34 1.33 13.16 13.66
N PRO A 35 2.08 12.90 14.75
CA PRO A 35 2.71 11.60 14.99
C PRO A 35 1.72 10.43 14.93
N ASP A 36 0.53 10.59 15.51
CA ASP A 36 -0.50 9.54 15.56
C ASP A 36 -1.11 9.25 14.17
N ASP A 37 -1.30 10.29 13.36
CA ASP A 37 -1.76 10.13 11.97
C ASP A 37 -0.69 9.42 11.13
N ALA A 38 0.57 9.85 11.25
CA ALA A 38 1.68 9.24 10.53
C ALA A 38 1.86 7.76 10.92
N LEU A 39 1.71 7.43 12.21
CA LEU A 39 1.77 6.05 12.69
C LEU A 39 0.65 5.20 12.08
N SER A 40 -0.56 5.73 12.00
CA SER A 40 -1.69 5.04 11.38
C SER A 40 -1.43 4.69 9.91
N PHE A 41 -0.81 5.59 9.14
CA PHE A 41 -0.41 5.30 7.76
C PHE A 41 0.73 4.27 7.66
N VAL A 42 1.68 4.30 8.59
CA VAL A 42 2.76 3.31 8.65
C VAL A 42 2.19 1.92 8.98
N ASP A 43 1.25 1.83 9.92
CA ASP A 43 0.59 0.58 10.28
C ASP A 43 -0.20 0.02 9.09
N PHE A 44 -0.97 0.87 8.41
CA PHE A 44 -1.65 0.50 7.16
C PHE A 44 -0.68 -0.04 6.10
N ALA A 45 0.41 0.69 5.84
CA ALA A 45 1.42 0.30 4.85
C ALA A 45 2.13 -1.02 5.23
N SER A 46 2.43 -1.21 6.51
CA SER A 46 3.05 -2.43 7.02
C SER A 46 2.14 -3.65 6.82
N GLY A 47 0.84 -3.51 7.12
CA GLY A 47 -0.15 -4.56 6.89
C GLY A 47 -0.30 -4.91 5.41
N LEU A 48 -0.28 -3.90 4.53
CA LEU A 48 -0.35 -4.07 3.08
C LEU A 48 0.87 -4.83 2.53
N VAL A 49 2.06 -4.44 2.99
CA VAL A 49 3.35 -5.02 2.58
C VAL A 49 3.47 -6.46 3.07
N ILE A 50 3.12 -6.74 4.33
CA ILE A 50 3.10 -8.11 4.88
C ILE A 50 2.07 -8.97 4.14
N GLY A 51 0.84 -8.47 3.98
CA GLY A 51 -0.27 -9.21 3.39
C GLY A 51 -0.09 -9.54 1.90
N ARG A 52 0.82 -8.84 1.21
CA ARG A 52 1.12 -9.02 -0.22
C ARG A 52 2.59 -9.32 -0.52
N GLU A 53 3.36 -9.69 0.50
CA GLU A 53 4.76 -10.12 0.37
C GLU A 53 5.65 -9.07 -0.33
N GLY A 54 5.33 -7.79 -0.14
CA GLY A 54 6.13 -6.67 -0.63
C GLY A 54 7.27 -6.31 0.32
N ALA A 55 7.88 -5.15 0.09
CA ALA A 55 8.82 -4.55 1.02
C ALA A 55 8.47 -3.08 1.32
N MET A 56 8.89 -2.59 2.48
CA MET A 56 8.77 -1.19 2.90
C MET A 56 10.12 -0.72 3.39
N GLU A 57 10.58 0.43 2.89
CA GLU A 57 11.80 1.09 3.36
C GLU A 57 11.50 2.54 3.76
N ARG A 58 12.23 3.04 4.76
CA ARG A 58 12.20 4.45 5.14
C ARG A 58 13.39 5.15 4.52
N VAL A 59 13.14 6.06 3.59
CA VAL A 59 14.21 6.78 2.86
C VAL A 59 14.68 8.01 3.63
N THR A 60 13.76 8.74 4.26
CA THR A 60 14.05 9.89 5.13
C THR A 60 12.98 9.99 6.23
N PRO A 61 13.14 10.86 7.24
CA PRO A 61 12.09 11.07 8.23
C PRO A 61 10.77 11.51 7.60
N GLY A 62 9.74 10.68 7.79
CA GLY A 62 8.41 10.93 7.26
C GLY A 62 8.19 10.42 5.83
N VAL A 63 9.22 9.92 5.14
CA VAL A 63 9.08 9.43 3.76
C VAL A 63 9.45 7.96 3.66
N PHE A 64 8.53 7.18 3.11
CA PHE A 64 8.65 5.73 2.94
C PHE A 64 8.47 5.34 1.48
N VAL A 65 9.07 4.22 1.08
CA VAL A 65 8.86 3.60 -0.23
C VAL A 65 8.34 2.19 -0.03
N LEU A 66 7.20 1.89 -0.65
CA LEU A 66 6.57 0.58 -0.69
C LEU A 66 6.85 -0.07 -2.04
N HIS A 67 7.42 -1.26 -2.01
CA HIS A 67 7.76 -2.07 -3.17
C HIS A 67 6.79 -3.26 -3.27
N PRO A 68 5.95 -3.33 -4.31
CA PRO A 68 5.04 -4.46 -4.48
C PRO A 68 5.78 -5.72 -4.91
N HIS A 69 5.25 -6.88 -4.54
CA HIS A 69 5.80 -8.16 -4.99
C HIS A 69 5.55 -8.35 -6.50
N PRO A 70 6.59 -8.62 -7.32
CA PRO A 70 6.45 -8.71 -8.78
C PRO A 70 5.56 -9.89 -9.24
N GLY A 71 5.37 -10.91 -8.41
CA GLY A 71 4.66 -12.14 -8.77
C GLY A 71 3.17 -12.21 -8.43
N ARG A 72 2.60 -11.24 -7.70
CA ARG A 72 1.20 -11.33 -7.26
C ARG A 72 0.29 -10.44 -8.09
N ALA A 73 -0.34 -11.04 -9.11
CA ALA A 73 -1.34 -10.38 -9.94
C ALA A 73 -2.44 -9.71 -9.08
N PRO A 74 -3.03 -8.59 -9.56
CA PRO A 74 -4.22 -8.03 -8.91
C PRO A 74 -5.26 -9.13 -8.81
N THR A 75 -5.69 -9.43 -7.58
CA THR A 75 -6.66 -10.51 -7.33
C THR A 75 -8.02 -10.05 -7.85
N GLY A 76 -8.21 -10.16 -9.16
CA GLY A 76 -9.51 -10.04 -9.80
C GLY A 76 -10.30 -11.30 -9.52
N THR A 77 -11.26 -11.18 -8.59
CA THR A 77 -12.42 -12.06 -8.38
C THR A 77 -12.19 -13.56 -8.66
N ALA A 78 -11.80 -14.31 -7.62
CA ALA A 78 -12.09 -15.73 -7.60
C ALA A 78 -13.62 -15.91 -7.52
N ARG A 79 -14.27 -16.05 -8.69
CA ARG A 79 -15.65 -16.54 -8.74
C ARG A 79 -15.58 -18.04 -8.41
N PRO A 80 -16.20 -18.53 -7.32
CA PRO A 80 -16.18 -19.96 -7.05
C PRO A 80 -16.84 -20.67 -8.23
N ALA A 81 -16.09 -21.58 -8.87
CA ALA A 81 -16.65 -22.48 -9.85
C ALA A 81 -17.59 -23.43 -9.10
N ILE A 82 -18.87 -23.09 -9.06
CA ILE A 82 -19.92 -24.05 -8.72
C ILE A 82 -19.88 -25.15 -9.78
N THR A 83 -19.26 -26.28 -9.45
CA THR A 83 -19.37 -27.49 -10.26
C THR A 83 -20.79 -28.01 -10.07
N SER A 84 -21.60 -27.95 -11.13
CA SER A 84 -22.84 -28.74 -11.18
C SER A 84 -22.42 -30.18 -11.42
N ALA A 85 -22.74 -31.06 -10.46
CA ALA A 85 -22.84 -32.49 -10.72
C ALA A 85 -24.11 -32.78 -11.55
#